data_AF-A0A924SXG0-F1
#
_entry.id   AF-A0A924SXG0-F1
#
_cell.length_a   1.000
_cell.length_b   1.000
_cell.length_c   1.000
_cell.angle_alpha   90.00
_cell.angle_beta   90.00
_cell.angle_gamma   90.00
#
_symmetry.space_group_name_H-M   'P 1'
#
loop_
_entity.id
_entity.type
_entity.pdbx_description
1 polymer ?
#
loop_
_entity_poly.entity_id
_entity_poly.type
_entity_poly.pdbx_seq_one_letter_code
_entity_poly.pdbx_strand_id
1 'polypeptide(L)'
;MPNISGPNDQKPESLQKQLERTRFERALDVSESMAQHRVLLTTAELSRLNLILIGKTDVEPWREGPVTITLPGGRTETLALIKDPILTAREKLHHATELAENGAVVDAAVEMYAGLVMSHVFKDANRRTAVLAANYFLRRYGVPLSGVALHEIGLGDLREEGQIDALRETVHQMVKFASKRQARLNPTE
;
A
#
# COMPACT_ATOMS: atom_id res chain seq x y z
N MET A 1 46.12 -15.56 13.56
CA MET A 1 45.13 -16.61 13.24
C MET A 1 43.88 -15.93 12.69
N PRO A 2 43.40 -16.26 11.47
CA PRO A 2 42.23 -15.61 10.89
C PRO A 2 40.95 -16.15 11.54
N ASN A 3 40.12 -15.23 12.03
CA ASN A 3 38.81 -15.51 12.58
C ASN A 3 37.84 -15.70 11.40
N ILE A 4 37.52 -16.95 11.05
CA ILE A 4 36.56 -17.29 10.01
C ILE A 4 35.18 -17.16 10.64
N SER A 5 34.57 -15.98 10.53
CA SER A 5 33.15 -15.77 10.81
C SER A 5 32.34 -16.71 9.92
N GLY A 6 31.68 -17.68 10.55
CA GLY A 6 30.87 -18.70 9.89
C GLY A 6 29.68 -18.11 9.10
N PRO A 7 29.04 -18.92 8.25
CA PRO A 7 27.91 -18.51 7.44
C PRO A 7 26.78 -17.99 8.34
N ASN A 8 26.26 -16.83 7.96
CA ASN A 8 25.18 -16.11 8.60
C ASN A 8 23.96 -17.04 8.79
N ASP A 9 23.70 -17.49 10.03
CA ASP A 9 22.53 -18.27 10.44
C ASP A 9 21.25 -17.42 10.31
N GLN A 10 20.83 -17.13 9.08
CA GLN A 10 19.50 -16.62 8.82
C GLN A 10 18.51 -17.76 9.06
N LYS A 11 17.78 -17.69 10.19
CA LYS A 11 16.66 -18.60 10.46
C LYS A 11 15.76 -18.67 9.22
N PRO A 12 15.41 -19.87 8.73
CA PRO A 12 14.57 -20.01 7.56
C PRO A 12 13.27 -19.24 7.78
N GLU A 13 12.93 -18.38 6.82
CA GLU A 13 11.71 -17.60 6.84
C GLU A 13 10.51 -18.55 6.93
N SER A 14 9.56 -18.27 7.84
CA SER A 14 8.42 -19.16 8.03
C SER A 14 7.62 -19.29 6.74
N LEU A 15 7.07 -20.48 6.47
CA LEU A 15 6.23 -20.73 5.30
C LEU A 15 5.08 -19.72 5.17
N GLN A 16 4.55 -19.24 6.31
CA GLN A 16 3.54 -18.19 6.34
C GLN A 16 4.05 -16.86 5.76
N LYS A 17 5.25 -16.41 6.15
CA LYS A 17 5.83 -15.17 5.61
C LYS A 17 6.12 -15.29 4.11
N GLN A 18 6.63 -16.43 3.67
CA GLN A 18 6.83 -16.71 2.25
C GLN A 18 5.50 -16.63 1.48
N LEU A 19 4.44 -17.24 2.00
CA LEU A 19 3.10 -17.19 1.41
C LEU A 19 2.53 -15.76 1.36
N GLU A 20 2.67 -14.99 2.44
CA GLU A 20 2.24 -13.59 2.49
C GLU A 20 2.99 -12.72 1.47
N ARG A 21 4.30 -12.95 1.32
CA ARG A 21 5.11 -12.28 0.30
C ARG A 21 4.65 -12.62 -1.11
N THR A 22 4.49 -13.91 -1.44
CA THR A 22 4.01 -14.33 -2.76
C THR A 22 2.62 -13.78 -3.08
N ARG A 23 1.72 -13.71 -2.10
CA ARG A 23 0.40 -13.09 -2.27
C ARG A 23 0.50 -11.59 -2.54
N PHE A 24 1.39 -10.90 -1.83
CA PHE A 24 1.64 -9.48 -2.05
C PHE A 24 2.22 -9.21 -3.45
N GLU A 25 3.25 -9.96 -3.86
CA GLU A 25 3.84 -9.87 -5.21
C GLU A 25 2.78 -10.10 -6.29
N ARG A 26 1.97 -11.15 -6.17
CA ARG A 26 0.87 -11.40 -7.12
C ARG A 26 -0.16 -10.27 -7.16
N ALA A 27 -0.55 -9.73 -6.01
CA ALA A 27 -1.52 -8.63 -5.96
C ALA A 27 -0.93 -7.34 -6.54
N LEU A 28 0.37 -7.12 -6.36
CA LEU A 28 1.11 -6.02 -6.96
C LEU A 28 1.11 -6.15 -8.49
N ASP A 29 1.42 -7.32 -9.05
CA ASP A 29 1.38 -7.54 -10.51
C ASP A 29 -0.01 -7.23 -11.10
N VAL A 30 -1.08 -7.62 -10.41
CA VAL A 30 -2.47 -7.31 -10.82
C VAL A 30 -2.72 -5.80 -10.80
N SER A 31 -2.31 -5.12 -9.72
CA SER A 31 -2.45 -3.67 -9.57
C SER A 31 -1.68 -2.89 -10.64
N GLU A 32 -0.43 -3.30 -10.92
CA GLU A 32 0.41 -2.68 -11.95
C GLU A 32 -0.16 -2.92 -13.36
N SER A 33 -0.64 -4.13 -13.64
CA SER A 33 -1.31 -4.45 -14.90
C SER A 33 -2.57 -3.59 -15.09
N MET A 34 -3.40 -3.43 -14.06
CA MET A 34 -4.57 -2.55 -14.13
C MET A 34 -4.18 -1.10 -14.44
N ALA A 35 -3.13 -0.59 -13.79
CA ALA A 35 -2.64 0.77 -14.01
C ALA A 35 -2.14 0.96 -15.45
N GLN A 36 -1.35 0.01 -15.97
CA GLN A 36 -0.82 0.04 -17.34
C GLN A 36 -1.93 0.02 -18.40
N HIS A 37 -2.95 -0.83 -18.20
CA HIS A 37 -4.09 -0.95 -19.12
C HIS A 37 -5.19 0.10 -18.86
N ARG A 38 -4.93 1.06 -17.97
CA ARG A 38 -5.86 2.14 -17.58
C ARG A 38 -7.22 1.65 -17.06
N VAL A 39 -7.30 0.43 -16.53
CA VAL A 39 -8.47 -0.09 -15.84
C VAL A 39 -8.75 0.78 -14.62
N LEU A 40 -9.99 1.23 -14.41
CA LEU A 40 -10.36 2.08 -13.27
C LEU A 40 -10.27 1.28 -11.96
N LEU A 41 -9.57 1.83 -10.96
CA LEU A 41 -9.56 1.25 -9.61
C LEU A 41 -10.87 1.56 -8.91
N THR A 42 -11.78 0.58 -8.92
CA THR A 42 -13.09 0.67 -8.23
C THR A 42 -13.04 -0.03 -6.88
N THR A 43 -14.12 0.07 -6.09
CA THR A 43 -14.27 -0.72 -4.86
C THR A 43 -14.27 -2.23 -5.13
N ALA A 44 -14.79 -2.66 -6.28
CA ALA A 44 -14.75 -4.08 -6.68
C ALA A 44 -13.31 -4.56 -6.91
N GLU A 45 -12.48 -3.74 -7.57
CA GLU A 45 -11.07 -4.09 -7.76
C GLU A 45 -10.27 -3.99 -6.46
N LEU A 46 -10.56 -3.04 -5.57
CA LEU A 46 -9.97 -3.02 -4.23
C LEU A 46 -10.30 -4.28 -3.42
N SER A 47 -11.56 -4.72 -3.46
CA SER A 47 -12.00 -5.99 -2.86
C SER A 47 -11.22 -7.17 -3.44
N ARG A 48 -11.12 -7.25 -4.77
CA ARG A 48 -10.34 -8.28 -5.47
C ARG A 48 -8.87 -8.30 -5.05
N LEU A 49 -8.22 -7.13 -4.96
CA LEU A 49 -6.83 -7.04 -4.51
C LEU A 49 -6.67 -7.51 -3.06
N ASN A 50 -7.60 -7.13 -2.17
CA ASN A 50 -7.62 -7.61 -0.78
C ASN A 50 -7.80 -9.14 -0.70
N LEU A 51 -8.69 -9.71 -1.50
CA LEU A 51 -8.92 -11.15 -1.60
C LEU A 51 -7.66 -11.94 -2.01
N ILE A 52 -6.87 -11.40 -2.96
CA ILE A 52 -5.57 -11.98 -3.32
C ILE A 52 -4.62 -11.97 -2.11
N LEU A 53 -4.54 -10.84 -1.40
CA LEU A 53 -3.64 -10.68 -0.24
C LEU A 53 -3.97 -11.63 0.91
N ILE A 54 -5.25 -11.86 1.20
CA ILE A 54 -5.68 -12.79 2.26
C ILE A 54 -5.76 -14.24 1.79
N GLY A 55 -5.70 -14.48 0.47
CA GLY A 55 -5.77 -15.80 -0.14
C GLY A 55 -7.14 -16.47 -0.01
N LYS A 56 -8.22 -15.71 -0.15
CA LYS A 56 -9.61 -16.19 -0.13
C LYS A 56 -10.34 -15.73 -1.39
N THR A 57 -11.32 -16.49 -1.85
CA THR A 57 -12.07 -16.21 -3.10
C THR A 57 -13.55 -15.92 -2.87
N ASP A 58 -14.14 -16.53 -1.83
CA ASP A 58 -15.60 -16.57 -1.65
C ASP A 58 -16.05 -15.97 -0.32
N VAL A 59 -15.34 -14.92 0.13
CA VAL A 59 -15.68 -14.20 1.37
C VAL A 59 -15.84 -12.73 1.10
N GLU A 60 -16.67 -12.07 1.88
CA GLU A 60 -16.80 -10.62 1.87
C GLU A 60 -15.63 -9.97 2.63
N PRO A 61 -14.66 -9.29 1.98
CA PRO A 61 -13.51 -8.70 2.68
C PRO A 61 -13.85 -7.42 3.47
N TRP A 62 -14.99 -6.76 3.20
CA TRP A 62 -15.36 -5.53 3.89
C TRP A 62 -15.67 -5.77 5.37
N ARG A 63 -15.34 -4.79 6.21
CA ARG A 63 -15.52 -4.85 7.66
C ARG A 63 -16.98 -4.61 8.05
N GLU A 64 -17.57 -5.54 8.79
CA GLU A 64 -18.98 -5.48 9.25
C GLU A 64 -19.13 -5.17 10.75
N GLY A 65 -18.01 -5.11 11.49
CA GLY A 65 -17.99 -4.98 12.95
C GLY A 65 -16.88 -4.06 13.45
N PRO A 66 -16.89 -3.70 14.75
CA PRO A 66 -15.72 -3.09 15.38
C PRO A 66 -14.53 -4.05 15.33
N VAL A 67 -13.31 -3.49 15.30
CA VAL A 67 -12.07 -4.28 15.26
C VAL A 67 -11.05 -3.65 16.21
N THR A 68 -10.33 -4.51 16.93
CA THR A 68 -9.20 -4.09 17.75
C THR A 68 -7.92 -4.30 16.95
N ILE A 69 -7.14 -3.23 16.80
CA ILE A 69 -5.86 -3.24 16.10
C ILE A 69 -4.73 -2.92 17.06
N THR A 70 -3.54 -3.44 16.78
CA THR A 70 -2.31 -3.05 17.46
C THR A 70 -1.56 -2.04 16.59
N LEU A 71 -1.33 -0.86 17.15
CA LEU A 71 -0.59 0.22 16.49
C LEU A 71 0.92 -0.05 16.54
N PRO A 72 1.74 0.60 15.69
CA PRO A 72 3.20 0.41 15.70
C PRO A 72 3.87 0.64 17.05
N GLY A 73 3.33 1.52 17.90
CA GLY A 73 3.80 1.76 19.27
C GLY A 73 3.40 0.68 20.29
N GLY A 74 2.74 -0.41 19.86
CA GLY A 74 2.27 -1.50 20.72
C GLY A 74 0.93 -1.23 21.43
N ARG A 75 0.41 -0.01 21.38
CA ARG A 75 -0.92 0.35 21.89
C ARG A 75 -2.00 -0.38 21.08
N THR A 76 -3.01 -0.90 21.77
CA THR A 76 -4.23 -1.42 21.12
C THR A 76 -5.29 -0.33 21.03
N GLU A 77 -6.02 -0.31 19.93
CA GLU A 77 -7.12 0.63 19.69
C GLU A 77 -8.31 -0.13 19.11
N THR A 78 -9.50 0.12 19.65
CA THR A 78 -10.74 -0.43 19.11
C THR A 78 -11.37 0.59 18.19
N LEU A 79 -11.38 0.29 16.90
CA LEU A 79 -12.05 1.11 15.90
C LEU A 79 -13.55 0.81 15.96
N ALA A 80 -14.35 1.86 16.14
CA ALA A 80 -15.81 1.77 16.08
C ALA A 80 -16.28 1.25 14.72
N LEU A 81 -17.49 0.67 14.68
CA LEU A 81 -18.14 0.23 13.46
C LEU A 81 -18.20 1.37 12.43
N ILE A 82 -17.84 1.07 11.19
CA ILE A 82 -18.07 1.99 10.07
C ILE A 82 -19.45 1.67 9.49
N LYS A 83 -20.27 2.71 9.31
CA LYS A 83 -21.64 2.58 8.82
C LYS A 83 -21.69 1.94 7.42
N ASP A 84 -20.78 2.33 6.53
CA ASP A 84 -20.66 1.79 5.17
C ASP A 84 -19.18 1.80 4.71
N PRO A 85 -18.46 0.67 4.81
CA PRO A 85 -17.05 0.58 4.42
C PRO A 85 -16.86 0.75 2.91
N ILE A 86 -17.86 0.36 2.10
CA ILE A 86 -17.78 0.46 0.63
C ILE A 86 -17.90 1.91 0.20
N LEU A 87 -18.88 2.65 0.76
CA LEU A 87 -19.03 4.07 0.50
C LEU A 87 -17.78 4.84 0.95
N THR A 88 -17.27 4.54 2.14
CA THR A 88 -16.03 5.15 2.66
C THR A 88 -14.86 4.93 1.69
N ALA A 89 -14.65 3.70 1.22
CA ALA A 89 -13.60 3.39 0.24
C ALA A 89 -13.82 4.11 -1.09
N ARG A 90 -15.07 4.21 -1.56
CA ARG A 90 -15.44 4.92 -2.80
C ARG A 90 -15.11 6.41 -2.72
N GLU A 91 -15.43 7.07 -1.61
CA GLU A 91 -15.12 8.49 -1.40
C GLU A 91 -13.61 8.75 -1.43
N LYS A 92 -12.81 7.87 -0.79
CA LYS A 92 -11.34 7.96 -0.86
C LYS A 92 -10.80 7.75 -2.27
N LEU A 93 -11.32 6.76 -3.00
CA LEU A 93 -10.95 6.54 -4.40
C LEU A 93 -11.29 7.76 -5.28
N HIS A 94 -12.47 8.34 -5.09
CA HIS A 94 -12.91 9.51 -5.84
C HIS A 94 -11.97 10.69 -5.60
N HIS A 95 -11.71 11.03 -4.33
CA HIS A 95 -10.82 12.13 -3.98
C HIS A 95 -9.38 11.94 -4.51
N ALA A 96 -8.82 10.73 -4.37
CA ALA A 96 -7.51 10.43 -4.91
C ALA A 96 -7.48 10.53 -6.45
N THR A 97 -8.57 10.13 -7.12
CA THR A 97 -8.70 10.29 -8.58
C THR A 97 -8.70 11.76 -8.97
N GLU A 98 -9.46 12.62 -8.28
CA GLU A 98 -9.47 14.07 -8.53
C GLU A 98 -8.08 14.68 -8.38
N LEU A 99 -7.35 14.34 -7.31
CA LEU A 99 -5.97 14.81 -7.11
C LEU A 99 -5.05 14.37 -8.25
N ALA A 100 -5.13 13.11 -8.67
CA ALA A 100 -4.27 12.57 -9.71
C ALA A 100 -4.56 13.19 -11.09
N GLU A 101 -5.83 13.37 -11.45
CA GLU A 101 -6.25 14.05 -12.68
C GLU A 101 -5.83 15.53 -12.70
N ASN A 102 -5.72 16.17 -11.54
CA ASN A 102 -5.17 17.52 -11.39
C ASN A 102 -3.62 17.57 -11.37
N GLY A 103 -2.95 16.44 -11.61
CA GLY A 103 -1.49 16.34 -11.65
C GLY A 103 -0.81 16.15 -10.29
N ALA A 104 -1.56 16.14 -9.18
CA ALA A 104 -1.07 15.90 -7.83
C ALA A 104 -0.97 14.39 -7.53
N VAL A 105 -0.25 13.65 -8.38
CA VAL A 105 -0.22 12.17 -8.37
C VAL A 105 0.36 11.61 -7.06
N VAL A 106 1.41 12.23 -6.52
CA VAL A 106 2.01 11.79 -5.26
C VAL A 106 1.04 12.01 -4.11
N ASP A 107 0.37 13.16 -4.07
CA ASP A 107 -0.66 13.45 -3.06
C ASP A 107 -1.83 12.47 -3.17
N ALA A 108 -2.29 12.17 -4.38
CA ALA A 108 -3.31 11.15 -4.61
C ALA A 108 -2.91 9.79 -4.01
N ALA A 109 -1.67 9.35 -4.23
CA ALA A 109 -1.17 8.09 -3.69
C ALA A 109 -1.08 8.11 -2.15
N VAL A 110 -0.63 9.22 -1.56
CA VAL A 110 -0.52 9.40 -0.11
C VAL A 110 -1.89 9.45 0.55
N GLU A 111 -2.83 10.24 0.02
CA GLU A 111 -4.20 10.34 0.51
C GLU A 111 -4.94 9.01 0.39
N MET A 112 -4.72 8.27 -0.71
CA MET A 112 -5.27 6.92 -0.88
C MET A 112 -4.73 5.96 0.18
N TYR A 113 -3.41 6.00 0.41
CA TYR A 113 -2.76 5.16 1.42
C TYR A 113 -3.28 5.45 2.83
N ALA A 114 -3.15 6.71 3.25
CA ALA A 114 -3.54 7.15 4.59
C ALA A 114 -5.03 6.95 4.81
N GLY A 115 -5.86 7.31 3.83
CA GLY A 115 -7.30 7.15 3.87
C GLY A 115 -7.74 5.71 4.15
N LEU A 116 -7.14 4.71 3.48
CA LEU A 116 -7.47 3.30 3.71
C LEU A 116 -6.92 2.76 5.02
N VAL A 117 -5.70 3.11 5.41
CA VAL A 117 -5.11 2.66 6.67
C VAL A 117 -5.89 3.19 7.86
N MET A 118 -6.28 4.46 7.82
CA MET A 118 -7.00 5.15 8.90
C MET A 118 -8.45 4.67 9.01
N SER A 119 -9.13 4.48 7.87
CA SER A 119 -10.51 3.98 7.87
C SER A 119 -10.60 2.48 8.20
N HIS A 120 -9.60 1.68 7.84
CA HIS A 120 -9.58 0.25 8.15
C HIS A 120 -10.85 -0.47 7.67
N VAL A 121 -11.23 -0.23 6.40
CA VAL A 121 -12.48 -0.69 5.77
C VAL A 121 -12.54 -2.20 5.52
N PHE A 122 -11.41 -2.91 5.54
CA PHE A 122 -11.35 -4.37 5.35
C PHE A 122 -11.22 -5.12 6.68
N LYS A 123 -11.61 -6.40 6.69
CA LYS A 123 -11.42 -7.31 7.81
C LYS A 123 -9.94 -7.63 8.09
N ASP A 124 -9.11 -7.65 7.05
CA ASP A 124 -7.66 -7.92 7.13
C ASP A 124 -6.93 -7.23 5.97
N ALA A 125 -5.60 -7.19 6.03
CA ALA A 125 -4.68 -6.71 5.01
C ALA A 125 -4.84 -5.24 4.61
N ASN A 126 -5.52 -4.41 5.41
CA ASN A 126 -5.76 -2.98 5.15
C ASN A 126 -4.51 -2.22 4.67
N ARG A 127 -3.39 -2.35 5.39
CA ARG A 127 -2.13 -1.67 5.02
C ARG A 127 -1.58 -2.16 3.68
N ARG A 128 -1.61 -3.48 3.42
CA ARG A 128 -1.15 -4.05 2.15
C ARG A 128 -2.05 -3.62 0.99
N THR A 129 -3.37 -3.58 1.19
CA THR A 129 -4.31 -3.06 0.19
C THR A 129 -4.09 -1.57 -0.07
N ALA A 130 -3.82 -0.78 0.97
CA ALA A 130 -3.48 0.63 0.84
C ALA A 130 -2.21 0.87 0.01
N VAL A 131 -1.17 0.04 0.19
CA VAL A 131 0.04 0.06 -0.65
C VAL A 131 -0.31 -0.18 -2.11
N LEU A 132 -1.12 -1.20 -2.42
CA LEU A 132 -1.50 -1.52 -3.80
C LEU A 132 -2.28 -0.38 -4.44
N ALA A 133 -3.23 0.21 -3.72
CA ALA A 133 -4.01 1.35 -4.20
C ALA A 133 -3.13 2.58 -4.46
N ALA A 134 -2.20 2.90 -3.57
CA ALA A 134 -1.25 3.99 -3.76
C ALA A 134 -0.33 3.74 -4.96
N ASN A 135 0.21 2.52 -5.08
CA ASN A 135 1.03 2.11 -6.21
C ASN A 135 0.27 2.20 -7.54
N TYR A 136 -1.01 1.82 -7.58
CA TYR A 136 -1.86 1.97 -8.76
C TYR A 136 -1.86 3.42 -9.28
N PHE A 137 -2.08 4.41 -8.41
CA PHE A 137 -2.06 5.83 -8.80
C PHE A 137 -0.68 6.23 -9.34
N LEU A 138 0.40 5.91 -8.62
CA LEU A 138 1.74 6.25 -9.09
C LEU A 138 2.02 5.63 -10.46
N ARG A 139 1.71 4.35 -10.66
CA ARG A 139 1.91 3.65 -11.93
C ARG A 139 1.05 4.20 -13.06
N ARG A 140 -0.25 4.46 -12.80
CA ARG A 140 -1.21 4.93 -13.81
C ARG A 140 -0.78 6.25 -14.43
N TYR A 141 -0.20 7.15 -13.63
CA TYR A 141 0.26 8.47 -14.07
C TYR A 141 1.79 8.54 -14.25
N GLY A 142 2.45 7.40 -14.45
CA GLY A 142 3.86 7.36 -14.89
C GLY A 142 4.91 7.72 -13.83
N VAL A 143 4.55 7.72 -12.55
CA VAL A 143 5.49 7.98 -11.45
C VAL A 143 6.24 6.69 -11.10
N PRO A 144 7.57 6.66 -11.25
CA PRO A 144 8.34 5.42 -11.17
C PRO A 144 8.67 5.06 -9.72
N LEU A 145 7.69 4.59 -8.94
CA LEU A 145 7.93 4.09 -7.58
C LEU A 145 7.54 2.62 -7.44
N SER A 146 8.44 1.82 -6.88
CA SER A 146 8.20 0.40 -6.62
C SER A 146 7.15 0.22 -5.54
N GLY A 147 6.15 -0.63 -5.80
CA GLY A 147 5.16 -1.02 -4.79
C GLY A 147 5.76 -1.77 -3.61
N VAL A 148 6.85 -2.51 -3.82
CA VAL A 148 7.63 -3.16 -2.74
C VAL A 148 8.27 -2.10 -1.86
N ALA A 149 8.88 -1.07 -2.45
CA ALA A 149 9.49 0.02 -1.67
C ALA A 149 8.43 0.78 -0.86
N LEU A 150 7.23 0.99 -1.41
CA LEU A 150 6.09 1.55 -0.67
C LEU A 150 5.64 0.65 0.49
N HIS A 151 5.65 -0.68 0.30
CA HIS A 151 5.28 -1.63 1.34
C HIS A 151 6.24 -1.59 2.54
N GLU A 152 7.52 -1.39 2.24
CA GLU A 152 8.61 -1.37 3.21
C GLU A 152 8.74 -0.04 3.97
N ILE A 153 7.98 1.00 3.62
CA ILE A 153 7.99 2.25 4.38
C ILE A 153 7.54 1.95 5.81
N GLY A 154 8.49 1.95 6.75
CA GLY A 154 8.24 1.80 8.18
C GLY A 154 7.54 3.04 8.71
N LEU A 155 6.22 3.08 8.60
CA LEU A 155 5.42 4.20 9.09
C LEU A 155 5.11 4.03 10.58
N GLY A 156 5.18 5.14 11.29
CA GLY A 156 4.64 5.28 12.64
C GLY A 156 3.10 5.23 12.65
N ASP A 157 2.50 5.67 13.75
CA ASP A 157 1.04 5.76 13.84
C ASP A 157 0.54 6.98 13.04
N LEU A 158 -0.10 6.76 11.89
CA LEU A 158 -0.66 7.83 11.04
C LEU A 158 -1.73 8.68 11.74
N ARG A 159 -2.17 8.31 12.94
CA ARG A 159 -3.05 9.13 13.79
C ARG A 159 -2.31 10.26 14.50
N GLU A 160 -0.99 10.17 14.63
CA GLU A 160 -0.20 11.23 15.25
C GLU A 160 -0.04 12.42 14.30
N GLU A 161 -0.04 13.62 14.89
CA GLU A 161 0.12 14.87 14.16
C GLU A 161 1.45 14.88 13.37
N GLY A 162 1.39 15.33 12.11
CA GLY A 162 2.55 15.40 11.22
C GLY A 162 3.00 14.08 10.59
N GLN A 163 2.48 12.90 10.99
CA GLN A 163 2.88 11.62 10.38
C GLN A 163 2.44 11.48 8.92
N ILE A 164 1.29 12.04 8.55
CA ILE A 164 0.84 12.07 7.15
C ILE A 164 1.76 12.97 6.31
N ASP A 165 2.19 14.11 6.85
CA ASP A 165 3.12 15.01 6.16
C ASP A 165 4.51 14.37 6.03
N ALA A 166 4.97 13.66 7.06
CA ALA A 166 6.21 12.88 7.01
C ALA A 166 6.13 11.75 5.97
N LEU A 167 5.00 11.05 5.88
CA LEU A 167 4.73 10.08 4.81
C LEU A 167 4.80 10.76 3.44
N ARG A 168 4.13 11.90 3.27
CA ARG A 168 4.12 12.65 2.01
C ARG A 168 5.53 13.03 1.56
N GLU A 169 6.32 13.62 2.45
CA GLU A 169 7.72 13.99 2.19
C GLU A 169 8.56 12.75 1.85
N THR A 170 8.39 11.65 2.60
CA THR A 170 9.11 10.39 2.34
C THR A 170 8.81 9.86 0.94
N VAL A 171 7.53 9.83 0.53
CA VAL A 171 7.16 9.38 -0.81
C VAL A 171 7.71 10.32 -1.89
N HIS A 172 7.65 11.65 -1.70
CA HIS A 172 8.27 12.60 -2.63
C HIS A 172 9.77 12.37 -2.80
N GLN A 173 10.51 12.16 -1.69
CA GLN A 173 11.93 11.85 -1.72
C GLN A 173 12.18 10.56 -2.51
N MET A 174 11.44 9.50 -2.22
CA MET A 174 11.56 8.21 -2.92
C MET A 174 11.29 8.34 -4.43
N VAL A 175 10.24 9.07 -4.81
CA VAL A 175 9.94 9.36 -6.23
C VAL A 175 11.10 10.12 -6.87
N LYS A 176 11.62 11.17 -6.22
CA LYS A 176 12.76 11.96 -6.72
C LYS A 176 14.00 11.10 -6.94
N PHE A 177 14.31 10.18 -6.02
CA PHE A 177 15.42 9.25 -6.18
C PHE A 177 15.20 8.26 -7.33
N ALA A 178 13.99 7.71 -7.44
CA ALA A 178 13.67 6.74 -8.46
C ALA A 178 13.68 7.35 -9.87
N SER A 179 13.13 8.56 -10.05
CA SER A 179 13.18 9.30 -11.32
C SER A 179 14.62 9.62 -11.75
N LYS A 180 15.48 10.04 -10.81
CA LYS A 180 16.91 10.27 -11.10
C LYS A 180 17.62 8.98 -11.52
N ARG A 181 17.30 7.85 -10.88
CA ARG A 181 17.87 6.55 -11.25
C ARG A 181 17.41 6.12 -12.64
N GLN A 182 16.14 6.29 -12.97
CA GLN A 182 15.59 5.96 -14.29
C GLN A 182 16.23 6.80 -15.40
N ALA A 183 16.41 8.10 -15.18
CA ALA A 183 17.09 8.99 -16.14
C ALA A 183 18.55 8.59 -16.42
N ARG A 184 19.25 8.03 -15.42
CA ARG A 184 20.63 7.51 -15.60
C ARG A 184 20.68 6.20 -16.38
N LEU A 185 19.64 5.36 -16.25
CA LEU A 185 19.57 4.08 -16.94
C LEU A 185 19.11 4.23 -18.39
N ASN A 186 18.32 5.26 -18.67
CA ASN A 186 17.83 5.60 -20.01
C ASN A 186 18.29 7.03 -20.37
N PRO A 187 19.60 7.28 -20.57
CA PRO A 187 20.03 8.55 -21.14
C PRO A 187 19.44 8.62 -22.56
N THR A 188 18.45 9.46 -22.75
CA THR A 188 17.96 9.80 -24.10
C THR A 188 19.16 10.29 -24.91
N GLU A 189 19.50 9.55 -25.97
CA GLU A 189 20.49 9.92 -27.00
C GLU A 189 20.15 11.25 -27.67
#